data_AF-A0A3D2BT37-F1
#
_entry.id   AF-A0A3D2BT37-F1
#
_cell.length_a   1.000
_cell.length_b   1.000
_cell.length_c   1.000
_cell.angle_alpha   90.00
_cell.angle_beta   90.00
_cell.angle_gamma   90.00
#
_symmetry.space_group_name_H-M   'P 1'
#
loop_
_entity.id
_entity.type
_entity.pdbx_description
1 polymer ?
#
loop_
_entity_poly.entity_id
_entity_poly.type
_entity_poly.pdbx_seq_one_letter_code
_entity_poly.pdbx_strand_id
1 'polypeptide(L)'
;MNSIGTLWVFGMMLIICADIFSRNVLNHPLNGVPEIIAFSIAGTIYLQLANTLHAGRFTRAELLIEWLEVKRPFAGCVFNSVFNLFGIIVFLIMVQGFWGEFSEAWRENEIAGVPGVITFIVWPFYLILLVGAVATGIEFLLRFVREITGAGRALRNPSGRASATKRGYGWLIALAAFAVVIYFLTTAELTNAQIGILSIICMLILIYAGMPIGIALIVLGFCGIWMMKGNTAIAERMLPQAGAEYMKNYFFGVVPLFVLMGLLVAAADVGKETFQVARWAMRRVRGGLGIAT
;
A
#
# COMPACT_ATOMS: atom_id res chain seq x y z
N MET A 1 19.28 -2.98 -7.90
CA MET A 1 18.72 -1.78 -7.23
C MET A 1 18.34 -2.03 -5.76
N ASN A 2 18.79 -3.11 -5.11
CA ASN A 2 18.32 -3.48 -3.76
C ASN A 2 19.34 -3.24 -2.63
N SER A 3 20.64 -3.19 -2.91
CA SER A 3 21.66 -3.16 -1.86
C SER A 3 21.66 -1.87 -1.04
N ILE A 4 21.44 -0.71 -1.66
CA ILE A 4 21.41 0.59 -0.96
C ILE A 4 20.20 0.68 -0.02
N GLY A 5 19.02 0.25 -0.49
CA GLY A 5 17.81 0.23 0.33
C GLY A 5 17.92 -0.74 1.51
N THR A 6 18.48 -1.92 1.27
CA THR A 6 18.74 -2.89 2.36
C THR A 6 19.76 -2.37 3.36
N LEU A 7 20.85 -1.73 2.90
CA LEU A 7 21.86 -1.13 3.79
C LEU A 7 21.25 -0.01 4.65
N TRP A 8 20.41 0.84 4.04
CA TRP A 8 19.72 1.91 4.74
C TRP A 8 18.75 1.38 5.80
N VAL A 9 17.91 0.41 5.44
CA VAL A 9 16.98 -0.24 6.37
C VAL A 9 17.74 -0.90 7.53
N PHE A 10 18.87 -1.55 7.26
CA PHE A 10 19.72 -2.13 8.30
C PHE A 10 20.32 -1.06 9.23
N GLY A 11 20.83 0.05 8.67
CA GLY A 11 21.31 1.18 9.47
C GLY A 11 20.22 1.76 10.37
N MET A 12 19.01 1.91 9.84
CA MET A 12 17.84 2.35 10.59
C MET A 12 17.48 1.40 11.73
N MET A 13 17.55 0.08 11.51
CA MET A 13 17.34 -0.92 12.57
C MET A 13 18.33 -0.72 13.72
N LEU A 14 19.62 -0.50 13.42
CA LEU A 14 20.64 -0.29 14.46
C LEU A 14 20.39 0.99 15.26
N ILE A 15 19.99 2.07 14.59
CA ILE A 15 19.63 3.33 15.25
C ILE A 15 18.43 3.14 16.17
N ILE A 16 17.40 2.41 15.73
CA ILE A 16 16.23 2.06 16.55
C ILE A 16 16.65 1.25 17.79
N CYS A 17 17.48 0.22 17.61
CA CYS A 17 17.98 -0.59 18.71
C CYS A 17 18.78 0.25 19.72
N ALA A 18 19.63 1.16 19.23
CA ALA A 18 20.41 2.06 20.08
C ALA A 18 19.52 3.00 20.89
N ASP A 19 18.46 3.56 20.28
CA ASP A 19 17.50 4.41 20.98
C ASP A 19 16.72 3.63 22.04
N ILE A 20 16.20 2.45 21.70
CA ILE A 20 15.48 1.58 22.66
C ILE A 20 16.41 1.18 23.81
N PHE A 21 17.66 0.80 23.53
CA PHE A 21 18.64 0.45 24.56
C PHE A 21 18.94 1.64 25.47
N SER A 22 19.19 2.81 24.88
CA SER A 22 19.49 4.03 25.62
C SER A 22 18.32 4.47 26.52
N ARG A 23 17.08 4.34 26.04
CA ARG A 23 15.87 4.60 26.83
C ARG A 23 15.74 3.65 28.02
N ASN A 24 15.94 2.35 27.80
CA ASN A 24 15.67 1.34 28.82
C ASN A 24 16.81 1.14 29.81
N VAL A 25 18.07 1.30 29.39
CA VAL A 25 19.25 1.04 30.24
C VAL A 25 19.81 2.34 30.81
N LEU A 26 19.92 3.38 30.00
CA LEU A 26 20.57 4.63 30.39
C LEU A 26 19.57 5.70 30.86
N ASN A 27 18.25 5.44 30.78
CA ASN A 27 17.18 6.42 31.01
C ASN A 27 17.36 7.72 30.22
N HIS A 28 18.12 7.69 29.12
CA HIS A 28 18.43 8.84 28.30
C HIS A 28 18.04 8.52 26.84
N PRO A 29 16.86 8.94 26.36
CA PRO A 29 16.49 8.74 24.97
C PRO A 29 17.49 9.41 24.02
N LEU A 30 17.70 8.82 22.84
CA LEU A 30 18.45 9.49 21.79
C LEU A 30 17.55 10.56 21.18
N ASN A 31 17.89 11.80 21.47
CA ASN A 31 17.23 12.99 20.96
C ASN A 31 17.18 12.99 19.42
N GLY A 32 16.03 13.34 18.83
CA GLY A 32 15.83 13.48 17.37
C GLY A 32 15.79 12.17 16.56
N VAL A 33 16.04 11.02 17.20
CA VAL A 33 16.02 9.71 16.52
C VAL A 33 14.62 9.34 16.03
N PRO A 34 13.52 9.50 16.80
CA PRO A 34 12.18 9.20 16.32
C PRO A 34 11.81 9.96 15.04
N GLU A 35 12.20 11.23 14.95
CA GLU A 35 11.97 12.10 13.81
C GLU A 35 12.76 11.63 12.58
N ILE A 36 14.08 11.41 12.72
CA ILE A 36 14.92 10.89 11.64
C ILE A 36 14.36 9.58 11.10
N ILE A 37 13.90 8.70 12.00
CA ILE A 37 13.34 7.39 11.62
C ILE A 37 12.03 7.55 10.87
N ALA A 38 11.09 8.34 11.41
CA ALA A 38 9.79 8.60 10.81
C ALA A 38 9.93 9.09 9.35
N PHE A 39 10.74 10.13 9.15
CA PHE A 39 10.91 10.74 7.84
C PHE A 39 11.70 9.85 6.86
N SER A 40 12.70 9.12 7.34
CA SER A 40 13.46 8.19 6.50
C SER A 40 12.62 7.00 6.05
N ILE A 41 11.77 6.44 6.92
CA ILE A 41 10.86 5.36 6.56
C ILE A 41 9.85 5.84 5.50
N ALA A 42 9.24 7.00 5.71
CA ALA A 42 8.33 7.59 4.74
C ALA A 42 8.96 7.68 3.34
N GLY A 43 10.20 8.21 3.28
CA GLY A 43 10.94 8.32 2.02
C GLY A 43 11.23 6.96 1.37
N THR A 44 11.69 5.98 2.16
CA THR A 44 11.97 4.64 1.63
C THR A 44 10.72 3.94 1.10
N ILE A 45 9.57 4.08 1.77
CA ILE A 45 8.33 3.42 1.34
C ILE A 45 7.86 4.01 0.01
N TYR A 46 7.80 5.34 -0.13
CA TYR A 46 7.36 5.96 -1.38
C TYR A 46 8.28 5.66 -2.56
N LEU A 47 9.60 5.65 -2.34
CA LEU A 47 10.55 5.24 -3.38
C LEU A 47 10.41 3.76 -3.76
N GLN A 48 10.07 2.90 -2.81
CA GLN A 48 9.86 1.46 -3.05
C GLN A 48 8.47 1.15 -3.62
N LEU A 49 7.50 2.04 -3.47
CA LEU A 49 6.13 1.82 -3.89
C LEU A 49 6.03 1.61 -5.41
N ALA A 50 6.74 2.41 -6.20
CA ALA A 50 6.82 2.22 -7.66
C ALA A 50 7.44 0.87 -8.04
N ASN A 51 8.55 0.48 -7.38
CA ASN A 51 9.23 -0.78 -7.66
C ASN A 51 8.40 -2.00 -7.25
N THR A 52 7.67 -1.93 -6.14
CA THR A 52 6.78 -3.01 -5.68
C THR A 52 5.57 -3.17 -6.59
N LEU A 53 5.00 -2.05 -7.07
CA LEU A 53 3.98 -2.05 -8.10
C LEU A 53 4.51 -2.69 -9.39
N HIS A 54 5.68 -2.26 -9.87
CA HIS A 54 6.31 -2.80 -11.09
C HIS A 54 6.53 -4.31 -11.01
N ALA A 55 7.01 -4.80 -9.86
CA ALA A 55 7.22 -6.23 -9.63
C ALA A 55 5.93 -7.05 -9.49
N GLY A 56 4.75 -6.41 -9.54
CA GLY A 56 3.45 -7.09 -9.36
C GLY A 56 3.23 -7.62 -7.94
N ARG A 57 3.97 -7.11 -6.95
CA ARG A 57 3.96 -7.59 -5.55
C ARG A 57 2.93 -6.88 -4.68
N PHE A 58 2.04 -6.10 -5.27
CA PHE A 58 0.92 -5.54 -4.54
C PHE A 58 0.01 -6.65 -4.06
N THR A 59 -0.40 -6.56 -2.80
CA THR A 59 -1.35 -7.50 -2.22
C THR A 59 -2.67 -7.40 -2.97
N ARG A 60 -3.00 -8.45 -3.71
CA ARG A 60 -4.24 -8.60 -4.48
C ARG A 60 -4.82 -9.99 -4.22
N ALA A 61 -6.14 -10.12 -4.18
CA ALA A 61 -6.78 -11.43 -4.14
C ALA A 61 -6.93 -11.93 -5.59
N GLU A 62 -6.23 -13.01 -5.95
CA GLU A 62 -6.11 -13.42 -7.36
C GLU A 62 -7.32 -14.25 -7.86
N LEU A 63 -8.24 -14.64 -6.97
CA LEU A 63 -9.30 -15.61 -7.24
C LEU A 63 -10.19 -15.29 -8.45
N LEU A 64 -10.65 -14.04 -8.60
CA LEU A 64 -11.56 -13.68 -9.70
C LEU A 64 -10.81 -13.30 -10.98
N ILE A 65 -9.72 -12.54 -10.85
CA ILE A 65 -8.95 -12.03 -12.00
C ILE A 65 -8.25 -13.17 -12.71
N GLU A 66 -7.62 -14.08 -11.97
CA GLU A 66 -6.91 -15.21 -12.57
C GLU A 66 -7.88 -16.12 -13.34
N TRP A 67 -9.06 -16.38 -12.75
CA TRP A 67 -10.13 -17.10 -13.44
C TRP A 67 -10.63 -16.37 -14.70
N LEU A 68 -10.77 -15.03 -14.64
CA LEU A 68 -11.24 -14.22 -15.75
C LEU A 68 -10.20 -14.10 -16.87
N GLU A 69 -8.92 -13.98 -16.54
CA GLU A 69 -7.79 -13.94 -17.49
C GLU A 69 -7.67 -15.27 -18.25
N VAL A 70 -7.76 -16.40 -17.55
CA VAL A 70 -7.68 -17.74 -18.16
C VAL A 70 -8.89 -18.02 -19.07
N LYS A 71 -10.10 -17.61 -18.67
CA LYS A 71 -11.33 -17.96 -19.40
C LYS A 71 -11.74 -16.91 -20.44
N ARG A 72 -11.36 -15.63 -20.26
CA ARG A 72 -11.79 -14.47 -21.04
C ARG A 72 -10.69 -13.37 -21.09
N PRO A 73 -9.65 -13.50 -21.93
CA PRO A 73 -8.49 -12.60 -21.90
C PRO A 73 -8.84 -11.12 -22.14
N PHE A 74 -9.81 -10.83 -23.01
CA PHE A 74 -10.26 -9.44 -23.24
C PHE A 74 -10.93 -8.80 -22.01
N ALA A 75 -11.75 -9.56 -21.27
CA ALA A 75 -12.42 -9.04 -20.09
C ALA A 75 -11.42 -8.77 -18.95
N GLY A 76 -10.39 -9.61 -18.81
CA GLY A 76 -9.27 -9.38 -17.90
C GLY A 76 -8.54 -8.06 -18.20
N CYS A 77 -8.18 -7.80 -19.47
CA CYS A 77 -7.49 -6.56 -19.85
C CYS A 77 -8.31 -5.29 -19.57
N VAL A 78 -9.61 -5.30 -19.87
CA VAL A 78 -10.49 -4.15 -19.59
C VAL A 78 -10.57 -3.90 -18.07
N PHE A 79 -10.69 -4.96 -17.30
CA PHE A 79 -10.80 -4.89 -15.85
C PHE A 79 -9.52 -4.37 -15.19
N ASN A 80 -8.36 -4.90 -15.59
CA ASN A 80 -7.05 -4.39 -15.17
C ASN A 80 -6.85 -2.93 -15.61
N SER A 81 -7.35 -2.53 -16.79
CA SER A 81 -7.29 -1.14 -17.25
C SER A 81 -8.09 -0.20 -16.32
N VAL A 82 -9.29 -0.59 -15.89
CA VAL A 82 -10.08 0.21 -14.94
C VAL A 82 -9.35 0.38 -13.62
N PHE A 83 -8.73 -0.67 -13.09
CA PHE A 83 -7.96 -0.57 -11.84
C PHE A 83 -6.71 0.29 -11.96
N ASN A 84 -5.99 0.17 -13.07
CA ASN A 84 -4.85 1.04 -13.31
C ASN A 84 -5.31 2.50 -13.44
N LEU A 85 -6.47 2.77 -14.04
CA LEU A 85 -7.05 4.11 -14.09
C LEU A 85 -7.35 4.68 -12.70
N PHE A 86 -7.92 3.90 -11.79
CA PHE A 86 -8.10 4.31 -10.39
C PHE A 86 -6.77 4.62 -9.71
N GLY A 87 -5.75 3.77 -9.92
CA GLY A 87 -4.40 4.03 -9.45
C GLY A 87 -3.83 5.36 -9.97
N ILE A 88 -3.99 5.65 -11.27
CA ILE A 88 -3.57 6.93 -11.87
C ILE A 88 -4.27 8.10 -11.18
N ILE A 89 -5.59 8.07 -11.05
CA ILE A 89 -6.37 9.17 -10.46
C ILE A 89 -5.93 9.43 -9.02
N VAL A 90 -5.84 8.37 -8.21
CA VAL A 90 -5.42 8.47 -6.81
C VAL A 90 -4.02 9.08 -6.70
N PHE A 91 -3.05 8.57 -7.47
CA PHE A 91 -1.69 9.07 -7.40
C PHE A 91 -1.54 10.48 -7.98
N LEU A 92 -2.36 10.89 -8.94
CA LEU A 92 -2.42 12.30 -9.39
C LEU A 92 -2.89 13.23 -8.27
N ILE A 93 -3.93 12.86 -7.53
CA ILE A 93 -4.41 13.65 -6.37
C ILE A 93 -3.30 13.71 -5.31
N MET A 94 -2.62 12.60 -5.03
CA MET A 94 -1.51 12.60 -4.06
C MET A 94 -0.34 13.48 -4.51
N VAL A 95 0.04 13.43 -5.79
CA VAL A 95 1.11 14.29 -6.33
C VAL A 95 0.75 15.77 -6.20
N GLN A 96 -0.50 16.14 -6.49
CA GLN A 96 -0.95 17.53 -6.30
C GLN A 96 -0.87 17.96 -4.83
N GLY A 97 -1.30 17.12 -3.91
CA GLY A 97 -1.22 17.43 -2.48
C GLY A 97 0.21 17.52 -1.95
N PHE A 98 1.07 16.58 -2.30
CA PHE A 98 2.49 16.61 -1.92
C PHE A 98 3.24 17.76 -2.55
N TRP A 99 2.84 18.21 -3.75
CA TRP A 99 3.37 19.44 -4.33
C TRP A 99 3.00 20.66 -3.48
N GLY A 100 1.77 20.71 -2.97
CA GLY A 100 1.32 21.74 -2.02
C GLY A 100 2.21 21.79 -0.78
N GLU A 101 2.31 20.67 -0.05
CA GLU A 101 3.13 20.56 1.17
C GLU A 101 4.61 20.88 0.90
N PHE A 102 5.17 20.41 -0.22
CA PHE A 102 6.54 20.75 -0.61
C PHE A 102 6.72 22.25 -0.86
N SER A 103 5.79 22.87 -1.58
CA SER A 103 5.87 24.29 -1.94
C SER A 103 5.76 25.21 -0.73
N GLU A 104 4.91 24.86 0.24
CA GLU A 104 4.76 25.56 1.53
C GLU A 104 6.03 25.38 2.36
N ALA A 105 6.50 24.14 2.53
CA ALA A 105 7.72 23.85 3.28
C ALA A 105 8.96 24.56 2.71
N TRP A 106 9.05 24.68 1.38
CA TRP A 106 10.13 25.39 0.71
C TRP A 106 10.05 26.91 0.92
N ARG A 107 8.84 27.47 0.86
CA ARG A 107 8.61 28.92 1.00
C ARG A 107 8.78 29.40 2.44
N GLU A 108 8.27 28.63 3.38
CA GLU A 108 8.23 29.01 4.79
C GLU A 108 9.48 28.56 5.56
N ASN A 109 10.41 27.84 4.91
CA ASN A 109 11.51 27.12 5.56
C ASN A 109 10.99 26.35 6.77
N GLU A 110 9.97 25.52 6.54
CA GLU A 110 9.32 24.77 7.61
C GLU A 110 10.37 23.91 8.35
N ILE A 111 10.35 24.05 9.68
CA ILE A 111 11.27 23.37 10.58
C ILE A 111 10.48 22.36 11.40
N ALA A 112 10.88 21.10 11.35
CA ALA A 112 10.36 20.06 12.25
C ALA A 112 11.38 19.70 13.33
N GLY A 113 10.85 19.21 14.45
CA GLY A 113 11.62 18.77 15.61
C GLY A 113 11.28 19.56 16.87
N VAL A 114 11.89 19.16 17.97
CA VAL A 114 11.69 19.80 19.28
C VAL A 114 12.66 20.99 19.42
N PRO A 115 12.18 22.22 19.62
CA PRO A 115 13.04 23.38 19.83
C PRO A 115 14.02 23.16 21.00
N GLY A 116 15.30 23.41 20.76
CA GLY A 116 16.36 23.24 21.76
C GLY A 116 16.98 21.83 21.81
N VAL A 117 16.52 20.89 20.99
CA VAL A 117 17.05 19.53 20.91
C VAL A 117 17.66 19.25 19.54
N ILE A 118 16.82 18.98 18.54
CA ILE A 118 17.19 18.81 17.13
C ILE A 118 16.07 19.39 16.29
N THR A 119 16.43 20.31 15.40
CA THR A 119 15.54 20.89 14.41
C THR A 119 16.14 20.70 13.03
N PHE A 120 15.31 20.35 12.04
CA PHE A 120 15.76 20.18 10.67
C PHE A 120 14.72 20.67 9.68
N ILE A 121 15.19 20.95 8.47
CA ILE A 121 14.36 21.45 7.39
C ILE A 121 13.63 20.28 6.73
N VAL A 122 12.31 20.39 6.56
CA VAL A 122 11.48 19.25 6.12
C VAL A 122 11.30 19.10 4.61
N TRP A 123 11.55 20.15 3.82
CA TRP A 123 11.34 20.11 2.36
C TRP A 123 12.00 18.92 1.64
N PRO A 124 13.20 18.42 2.02
CA PRO A 124 13.82 17.29 1.32
C PRO A 124 12.96 16.04 1.43
N PHE A 125 12.26 15.85 2.54
CA PHE A 125 11.40 14.69 2.73
C PHE A 125 10.15 14.79 1.86
N TYR A 126 9.48 15.94 1.83
CA TYR A 126 8.34 16.16 0.92
C TYR A 126 8.73 15.98 -0.54
N LEU A 127 9.94 16.38 -0.93
CA LEU A 127 10.46 16.15 -2.27
C LEU A 127 10.61 14.64 -2.56
N ILE A 128 11.10 13.84 -1.62
CA ILE A 128 11.19 12.37 -1.79
C ILE A 128 9.79 11.76 -1.92
N LEU A 129 8.83 12.18 -1.10
CA LEU A 129 7.43 11.73 -1.17
C LEU A 129 6.83 12.05 -2.55
N LEU A 130 7.02 13.28 -3.02
CA LEU A 130 6.58 13.73 -4.34
C LEU A 130 7.18 12.88 -5.46
N VAL A 131 8.50 12.66 -5.44
CA VAL A 131 9.20 11.86 -6.47
C VAL A 131 8.70 10.42 -6.47
N GLY A 132 8.51 9.79 -5.30
CA GLY A 132 7.97 8.42 -5.22
C GLY A 132 6.51 8.31 -5.66
N ALA A 133 5.68 9.32 -5.35
CA ALA A 133 4.30 9.38 -5.82
C ALA A 133 4.22 9.55 -7.34
N VAL A 134 5.06 10.44 -7.92
CA VAL A 134 5.16 10.61 -9.38
C VAL A 134 5.62 9.32 -10.06
N ALA A 135 6.69 8.69 -9.55
CA ALA A 135 7.20 7.44 -10.10
C ALA A 135 6.12 6.34 -10.09
N THR A 136 5.34 6.24 -9.02
CA THR A 136 4.23 5.27 -8.95
C THR A 136 3.11 5.62 -9.93
N GLY A 137 2.73 6.90 -10.03
CA GLY A 137 1.72 7.35 -10.99
C GLY A 137 2.11 7.02 -12.43
N ILE A 138 3.40 7.19 -12.76
CA ILE A 138 3.97 6.78 -14.06
C ILE A 138 3.86 5.27 -14.25
N GLU A 139 4.21 4.44 -13.27
CA GLU A 139 4.07 2.99 -13.37
C GLU A 139 2.61 2.54 -13.61
N PHE A 140 1.64 3.15 -12.95
CA PHE A 140 0.23 2.91 -13.24
C PHE A 140 -0.15 3.32 -14.67
N LEU A 141 0.35 4.46 -15.15
CA LEU A 141 0.13 4.92 -16.53
C LEU A 141 0.74 3.95 -17.55
N LEU A 142 1.95 3.48 -17.33
CA LEU A 142 2.61 2.51 -18.20
C LEU A 142 1.86 1.17 -18.24
N ARG A 143 1.36 0.70 -17.08
CA ARG A 143 0.51 -0.50 -16.99
C ARG A 143 -0.81 -0.31 -17.74
N PHE A 144 -1.47 0.83 -17.55
CA PHE A 144 -2.70 1.17 -18.24
C PHE A 144 -2.54 1.17 -19.77
N VAL A 145 -1.49 1.83 -20.29
CA VAL A 145 -1.20 1.86 -21.73
C VAL A 145 -0.90 0.45 -22.26
N ARG A 146 -0.18 -0.38 -21.50
CA ARG A 146 0.10 -1.78 -21.87
C ARG A 146 -1.17 -2.62 -21.95
N GLU A 147 -2.09 -2.47 -21.00
CA GLU A 147 -3.37 -3.20 -21.00
C GLU A 147 -4.30 -2.77 -22.14
N ILE A 148 -4.39 -1.46 -22.41
CA ILE A 148 -5.19 -0.94 -23.53
C ILE A 148 -4.62 -1.39 -24.88
N THR A 149 -3.30 -1.33 -25.06
CA THR A 149 -2.66 -1.80 -26.30
C THR A 149 -2.78 -3.31 -26.46
N GLY A 150 -2.73 -4.08 -25.36
CA GLY A 150 -3.03 -5.52 -25.33
C GLY A 150 -4.48 -5.83 -25.75
N ALA A 151 -5.45 -5.08 -25.23
CA ALA A 151 -6.86 -5.19 -25.60
C ALA A 151 -7.08 -4.88 -27.10
N GLY A 152 -6.40 -3.85 -27.62
CA GLY A 152 -6.44 -3.50 -29.05
C GLY A 152 -5.85 -4.58 -29.97
N ARG A 153 -4.81 -5.29 -29.52
CA ARG A 153 -4.22 -6.43 -30.26
C ARG A 153 -5.13 -7.66 -30.21
N ALA A 154 -5.76 -7.95 -29.06
CA ALA A 154 -6.73 -9.02 -28.91
C ALA A 154 -7.96 -8.83 -29.81
N LEU A 155 -8.36 -7.58 -30.07
CA LEU A 155 -9.42 -7.24 -31.02
C LEU A 155 -9.00 -7.39 -32.50
N ARG A 156 -7.71 -7.15 -32.81
CA ARG A 156 -7.21 -7.10 -34.19
C ARG A 156 -6.79 -8.47 -34.75
N ASN A 157 -6.42 -9.44 -33.92
CA ASN A 157 -5.92 -10.75 -34.38
C ASN A 157 -6.73 -11.91 -33.77
N PRO A 158 -7.92 -12.26 -34.33
CA PRO A 158 -8.73 -13.37 -33.85
C PRO A 158 -8.17 -14.76 -34.24
N SER A 159 -7.09 -14.82 -35.02
CA SER A 159 -6.54 -16.06 -35.57
C SER A 159 -5.36 -16.61 -34.75
N GLY A 160 -5.67 -17.54 -33.84
CA GLY A 160 -4.65 -18.31 -33.13
C GLY A 160 -5.21 -19.26 -32.07
N ARG A 161 -5.98 -20.29 -32.49
CA ARG A 161 -6.31 -21.53 -31.74
C ARG A 161 -6.41 -21.43 -30.21
N ALA A 162 -7.48 -20.80 -29.70
CA ALA A 162 -8.28 -21.33 -28.60
C ALA A 162 -9.51 -20.44 -28.37
N SER A 163 -10.67 -21.09 -28.33
CA SER A 163 -11.94 -20.56 -27.82
C SER A 163 -12.63 -19.50 -28.70
N ALA A 164 -13.62 -19.98 -29.45
CA ALA A 164 -14.69 -19.19 -30.01
C ALA A 164 -15.18 -18.14 -28.98
N THR A 165 -14.89 -16.89 -29.30
CA THR A 165 -15.35 -15.71 -28.57
C THR A 165 -16.88 -15.67 -28.61
N LYS A 166 -17.54 -16.32 -27.64
CA LYS A 166 -18.91 -15.94 -27.27
C LYS A 166 -18.80 -14.54 -26.67
N ARG A 167 -18.90 -13.53 -27.53
CA ARG A 167 -19.04 -12.10 -27.24
C ARG A 167 -20.06 -11.93 -26.11
N GLY A 168 -19.58 -11.96 -24.89
CA GLY A 168 -20.39 -12.08 -23.69
C GLY A 168 -20.46 -10.71 -23.05
N TYR A 169 -21.67 -10.18 -22.90
CA TYR A 169 -22.00 -8.94 -22.19
C TYR A 169 -21.51 -8.89 -20.72
N GLY A 170 -20.73 -9.87 -20.24
CA GLY A 170 -20.20 -9.93 -18.88
C GLY A 170 -19.25 -8.79 -18.50
N TRP A 171 -18.46 -8.26 -19.44
CA TRP A 171 -17.64 -7.06 -19.18
C TRP A 171 -18.51 -5.81 -19.04
N LEU A 172 -19.62 -5.73 -19.79
CA LEU A 172 -20.65 -4.70 -19.62
C LEU A 172 -21.39 -4.87 -18.30
N ILE A 173 -21.60 -6.09 -17.81
CA ILE A 173 -22.21 -6.35 -16.50
C ILE A 173 -21.28 -5.96 -15.35
N ALA A 174 -19.97 -6.20 -15.47
CA ALA A 174 -18.99 -5.77 -14.46
C ALA A 174 -18.82 -4.24 -14.44
N LEU A 175 -18.70 -3.61 -15.61
CA LEU A 175 -18.68 -2.15 -15.73
C LEU A 175 -20.00 -1.52 -15.28
N ALA A 176 -21.14 -2.14 -15.62
CA ALA A 176 -22.45 -1.68 -15.16
C ALA A 176 -22.62 -1.89 -13.66
N ALA A 177 -22.17 -2.99 -13.07
CA ALA A 177 -22.21 -3.20 -11.62
C ALA A 177 -21.36 -2.14 -10.89
N PHE A 178 -20.18 -1.85 -11.42
CA PHE A 178 -19.29 -0.83 -10.87
C PHE A 178 -19.87 0.59 -11.03
N ALA A 179 -20.45 0.91 -12.19
CA ALA A 179 -21.13 2.16 -12.46
C ALA A 179 -22.43 2.31 -11.64
N VAL A 180 -23.15 1.21 -11.40
CA VAL A 180 -24.35 1.15 -10.54
C VAL A 180 -23.97 1.37 -9.09
N VAL A 181 -22.87 0.80 -8.61
CA VAL A 181 -22.34 1.06 -7.26
C VAL A 181 -21.94 2.54 -7.11
N ILE A 182 -21.22 3.11 -8.08
CA ILE A 182 -20.88 4.55 -8.09
C ILE A 182 -22.13 5.43 -8.14
N TYR A 183 -23.09 5.10 -9.00
CA TYR A 183 -24.34 5.84 -9.13
C TYR A 183 -25.14 5.81 -7.82
N PHE A 184 -25.29 4.63 -7.20
CA PHE A 184 -25.94 4.49 -5.88
C PHE A 184 -25.21 5.25 -4.77
N LEU A 185 -23.88 5.28 -4.80
CA LEU A 185 -23.07 6.06 -3.85
C LEU A 185 -23.29 7.57 -4.01
N THR A 186 -23.53 8.06 -5.23
CA THR A 186 -23.70 9.50 -5.49
C THR A 186 -25.12 10.02 -5.30
N THR A 187 -26.14 9.16 -5.34
CA THR A 187 -27.56 9.60 -5.33
C THR A 187 -28.29 9.37 -4.00
N ALA A 188 -27.68 8.67 -3.05
CA ALA A 188 -28.35 8.33 -1.78
C ALA A 188 -27.91 9.26 -0.65
N GLU A 189 -28.86 10.00 -0.05
CA GLU A 189 -28.67 10.67 1.25
C GLU A 189 -28.60 9.60 2.35
N LEU A 190 -27.40 9.05 2.56
CA LEU A 190 -27.16 8.01 3.55
C LEU A 190 -26.71 8.60 4.87
N THR A 191 -27.19 8.03 5.97
CA THR A 191 -26.67 8.32 7.31
C THR A 191 -25.21 7.85 7.44
N ASN A 192 -24.41 8.49 8.29
CA ASN A 192 -22.98 8.14 8.48
C ASN A 192 -22.75 6.64 8.78
N ALA A 193 -23.65 6.01 9.52
CA ALA A 193 -23.57 4.58 9.82
C ALA A 193 -23.79 3.71 8.57
N GLN A 194 -24.70 4.09 7.68
CA GLN A 194 -24.94 3.39 6.42
C GLN A 194 -23.76 3.54 5.46
N ILE A 195 -23.12 4.71 5.42
CA ILE A 195 -21.88 4.93 4.64
C ILE A 195 -20.78 3.96 5.12
N GLY A 196 -20.64 3.80 6.44
CA GLY A 196 -19.70 2.85 7.04
C GLY A 196 -19.97 1.40 6.61
N ILE A 197 -21.21 0.91 6.77
CA ILE A 197 -21.58 -0.46 6.38
C ILE A 197 -21.38 -0.68 4.88
N LEU A 198 -21.80 0.28 4.05
CA LEU A 198 -21.65 0.23 2.60
C LEU A 198 -20.17 0.19 2.18
N SER A 199 -19.31 0.95 2.85
CA SER A 199 -17.87 0.96 2.57
C SER A 199 -17.21 -0.39 2.84
N ILE A 200 -17.62 -1.09 3.92
CA ILE A 200 -17.10 -2.43 4.26
C ILE A 200 -17.54 -3.45 3.20
N ILE A 201 -18.82 -3.44 2.82
CA ILE A 201 -19.34 -4.34 1.78
C ILE A 201 -18.64 -4.08 0.45
N CYS A 202 -18.50 -2.81 0.06
CA CYS A 202 -17.83 -2.42 -1.17
C CYS A 202 -16.34 -2.80 -1.14
N MET A 203 -15.67 -2.69 0.00
CA MET A 203 -14.28 -3.12 0.18
C MET A 203 -14.14 -4.62 -0.12
N LEU A 204 -14.99 -5.45 0.48
CA LEU A 204 -14.96 -6.88 0.23
C LEU A 204 -15.16 -7.19 -1.25
N ILE A 205 -16.15 -6.54 -1.90
CA ILE A 205 -16.42 -6.73 -3.33
C ILE A 205 -15.21 -6.34 -4.18
N LEU A 206 -14.57 -5.20 -3.92
CA LEU A 206 -13.38 -4.74 -4.65
C LEU A 206 -12.17 -5.67 -4.44
N ILE A 207 -11.96 -6.15 -3.22
CA ILE A 207 -10.89 -7.09 -2.91
C ILE A 207 -11.14 -8.43 -3.59
N TYR A 208 -12.36 -8.98 -3.51
CA TYR A 208 -12.73 -10.22 -4.22
C TYR A 208 -12.64 -10.08 -5.74
N ALA A 209 -12.94 -8.89 -6.24
CA ALA A 209 -12.69 -8.53 -7.62
C ALA A 209 -11.21 -8.61 -8.00
N GLY A 210 -10.28 -8.56 -7.04
CA GLY A 210 -8.84 -8.65 -7.23
C GLY A 210 -8.15 -7.30 -7.40
N MET A 211 -8.84 -6.22 -7.05
CA MET A 211 -8.21 -4.90 -6.94
C MET A 211 -7.13 -4.94 -5.85
N PRO A 212 -5.95 -4.32 -6.07
CA PRO A 212 -4.95 -4.20 -5.03
C PRO A 212 -5.53 -3.54 -3.78
N ILE A 213 -5.34 -4.19 -2.63
CA ILE A 213 -6.02 -3.83 -1.38
C ILE A 213 -5.77 -2.36 -1.02
N GLY A 214 -4.53 -1.89 -1.18
CA GLY A 214 -4.17 -0.49 -0.90
C GLY A 214 -4.95 0.52 -1.74
N ILE A 215 -5.14 0.28 -3.04
CA ILE A 215 -5.89 1.19 -3.91
C ILE A 215 -7.38 1.15 -3.54
N ALA A 216 -7.92 -0.04 -3.26
CA ALA A 216 -9.32 -0.18 -2.85
C ALA A 216 -9.62 0.59 -1.56
N LEU A 217 -8.72 0.51 -0.57
CA LEU A 217 -8.83 1.26 0.69
C LEU A 217 -8.74 2.77 0.47
N ILE A 218 -7.82 3.23 -0.38
CA ILE A 218 -7.69 4.65 -0.69
C ILE A 218 -8.94 5.18 -1.39
N VAL A 219 -9.43 4.49 -2.42
CA VAL A 219 -10.63 4.90 -3.17
C VAL A 219 -11.85 4.92 -2.26
N LEU A 220 -12.04 3.88 -1.43
CA LEU A 220 -13.16 3.83 -0.49
C LEU A 220 -13.05 4.86 0.63
N GLY A 221 -11.85 5.13 1.13
CA GLY A 221 -11.61 6.21 2.09
C GLY A 221 -11.96 7.57 1.49
N PHE A 222 -11.53 7.82 0.25
CA PHE A 222 -11.87 9.04 -0.48
C PHE A 222 -13.38 9.18 -0.71
N CYS A 223 -14.05 8.13 -1.23
CA CYS A 223 -15.50 8.12 -1.41
C CYS A 223 -16.25 8.29 -0.09
N GLY A 224 -15.80 7.63 0.98
CA GLY A 224 -16.40 7.76 2.32
C GLY A 224 -16.31 9.18 2.86
N ILE A 225 -15.13 9.81 2.77
CA ILE A 225 -14.95 11.22 3.18
C ILE A 225 -15.79 12.14 2.32
N TRP A 226 -15.83 11.93 1.00
CA TRP A 226 -16.65 12.73 0.09
C TRP A 226 -18.14 12.66 0.46
N MET A 227 -18.68 11.47 0.70
CA MET A 227 -20.08 11.28 1.08
C MET A 227 -20.39 11.86 2.47
N MET A 228 -19.47 11.73 3.43
CA MET A 228 -19.66 12.27 4.79
C MET A 228 -19.54 13.80 4.85
N LYS A 229 -18.67 14.40 4.02
CA LYS A 229 -18.38 15.84 4.06
C LYS A 229 -19.19 16.65 3.06
N GLY A 230 -19.86 16.02 2.10
CA GLY A 230 -20.71 16.67 1.09
C GLY A 230 -19.96 17.61 0.13
N ASN A 231 -18.63 17.69 0.23
CA ASN A 231 -17.78 18.56 -0.58
C ASN A 231 -16.56 17.76 -1.06
N THR A 232 -16.40 17.66 -2.38
CA THR A 232 -15.27 16.96 -3.02
C THR A 232 -13.92 17.55 -2.64
N ALA A 233 -13.85 18.87 -2.44
CA ALA A 233 -12.61 19.56 -2.11
C ALA A 233 -12.03 19.13 -0.75
N ILE A 234 -12.87 18.72 0.21
CA ILE A 234 -12.41 18.25 1.52
C ILE A 234 -11.75 16.88 1.37
N ALA A 235 -12.35 15.98 0.60
CA ALA A 235 -11.81 14.65 0.36
C ALA A 235 -10.47 14.70 -0.40
N GLU A 236 -10.37 15.58 -1.40
CA GLU A 236 -9.13 15.78 -2.18
C GLU A 236 -7.97 16.31 -1.33
N ARG A 237 -8.25 17.20 -0.36
CA ARG A 237 -7.21 17.74 0.54
C ARG A 237 -6.83 16.78 1.66
N MET A 238 -7.77 15.98 2.16
CA MET A 238 -7.50 15.03 3.24
C MET A 238 -6.69 13.82 2.80
N LEU A 239 -6.82 13.39 1.55
CA LEU A 239 -6.09 12.23 1.03
C LEU A 239 -4.55 12.38 1.10
N PRO A 240 -3.94 13.44 0.54
CA PRO A 240 -2.50 13.65 0.64
C PRO A 240 -2.05 13.90 2.08
N GLN A 241 -2.80 14.69 2.85
CA GLN A 241 -2.49 14.97 4.26
C GLN A 241 -2.42 13.67 5.08
N ALA A 242 -3.43 12.79 4.94
CA ALA A 242 -3.43 11.49 5.61
C ALA A 242 -2.23 10.65 5.16
N GLY A 243 -1.93 10.62 3.86
CA GLY A 243 -0.76 9.91 3.33
C GLY A 243 0.56 10.41 3.95
N ALA A 244 0.76 11.72 4.03
CA ALA A 244 1.95 12.33 4.60
C ALA A 244 2.07 12.07 6.11
N GLU A 245 0.97 12.18 6.85
CA GLU A 245 0.95 12.02 8.31
C GLU A 245 1.11 10.57 8.73
N TYR A 246 0.42 9.63 8.08
CA TYR A 246 0.55 8.21 8.40
C TYR A 246 2.01 7.76 8.26
N MET A 247 2.68 8.12 7.16
CA MET A 247 4.04 7.65 6.87
C MET A 247 5.10 8.20 7.83
N LYS A 248 4.82 9.31 8.51
CA LYS A 248 5.68 9.90 9.55
C LYS A 248 5.47 9.25 10.92
N ASN A 249 4.67 8.19 11.03
CA ASN A 249 4.51 7.48 12.29
C ASN A 249 5.74 6.61 12.60
N TYR A 250 6.37 6.89 13.74
CA TYR A 250 7.47 6.08 14.30
C TYR A 250 7.12 4.58 14.43
N PHE A 251 5.82 4.25 14.53
CA PHE A 251 5.33 2.88 14.59
C PHE A 251 5.84 2.00 13.44
N PHE A 252 6.08 2.56 12.25
CA PHE A 252 6.63 1.79 11.14
C PHE A 252 8.07 1.34 11.36
N GLY A 253 8.82 1.98 12.27
CA GLY A 253 10.15 1.54 12.69
C GLY A 253 10.16 0.18 13.40
N VAL A 254 9.02 -0.24 13.94
CA VAL A 254 8.90 -1.53 14.61
C VAL A 254 8.95 -2.69 13.60
N VAL A 255 8.55 -2.48 12.33
CA VAL A 255 8.52 -3.54 11.31
C VAL A 255 9.92 -4.09 10.99
N PRO A 256 10.93 -3.26 10.66
CA PRO A 256 12.31 -3.70 10.55
C PRO A 256 12.82 -4.41 11.81
N LEU A 257 12.49 -3.93 13.01
CA LEU A 257 12.95 -4.55 14.26
C LEU A 257 12.40 -5.97 14.43
N PHE A 258 11.12 -6.21 14.08
CA PHE A 258 10.54 -7.56 14.06
C PHE A 258 11.25 -8.47 13.06
N VAL A 259 11.60 -7.95 11.89
CA VAL A 259 12.37 -8.72 10.88
C VAL A 259 13.76 -9.05 11.41
N LEU A 260 14.46 -8.09 12.04
CA LEU A 260 15.77 -8.30 12.63
C LEU A 260 15.71 -9.36 13.74
N MET A 261 14.73 -9.28 14.63
CA MET A 261 14.49 -10.28 15.66
C MET A 261 14.28 -11.66 15.03
N GLY A 262 13.42 -11.77 14.02
CA GLY A 262 13.18 -13.03 13.30
C GLY A 262 14.44 -13.59 12.66
N LEU A 263 15.26 -12.74 12.03
CA LEU A 263 16.54 -13.13 11.43
C LEU A 263 17.56 -13.57 12.49
N LEU A 264 17.65 -12.88 13.63
CA LEU A 264 18.56 -13.21 14.72
C LEU A 264 18.17 -14.54 15.38
N VAL A 265 16.87 -14.74 15.66
CA VAL A 265 16.33 -16.00 16.18
C VAL A 265 16.57 -17.17 15.22
N ALA A 266 16.45 -16.93 13.91
CA ALA A 266 16.74 -17.93 12.90
C ALA A 266 18.24 -18.24 12.79
N ALA A 267 19.11 -17.23 12.87
CA ALA A 267 20.57 -17.41 12.77
C ALA A 267 21.18 -18.05 14.02
N ALA A 268 20.61 -17.81 15.20
CA ALA A 268 21.03 -18.41 16.47
C ALA A 268 20.45 -19.81 16.70
N ASP A 269 19.75 -20.40 15.71
CA ASP A 269 19.08 -21.70 15.79
C ASP A 269 18.11 -21.88 16.99
N VAL A 270 17.74 -20.79 17.65
CA VAL A 270 16.84 -20.76 18.83
C VAL A 270 15.49 -21.38 18.49
N GLY A 271 15.00 -21.19 17.27
CA GLY A 271 13.76 -21.82 16.80
C GLY A 271 13.83 -23.35 16.86
N LYS A 272 14.95 -23.95 16.42
CA LYS A 272 15.15 -25.41 16.46
C LYS A 272 15.30 -25.91 17.89
N GLU A 273 16.09 -25.24 18.72
CA GLU A 273 16.29 -25.63 20.12
C GLU A 273 15.00 -25.52 20.93
N THR A 274 14.26 -24.43 20.77
CA THR A 274 12.96 -24.23 21.44
C THR A 274 11.95 -25.30 20.99
N PHE A 275 11.96 -25.67 19.71
CA PHE A 275 11.13 -26.78 19.21
C PHE A 275 11.50 -28.12 19.84
N GLN A 276 12.79 -28.40 20.06
CA GLN A 276 13.23 -29.60 20.78
C GLN A 276 12.74 -29.61 22.23
N VAL A 277 12.84 -28.48 22.94
CA VAL A 277 12.32 -28.33 24.30
C VAL A 277 10.80 -28.51 24.34
N ALA A 278 10.07 -27.92 23.38
CA ALA A 278 8.62 -28.09 23.27
C ALA A 278 8.24 -29.56 23.01
N ARG A 279 8.97 -30.28 22.14
CA ARG A 279 8.80 -31.72 21.94
C ARG A 279 9.04 -32.51 23.22
N TRP A 280 10.09 -32.18 23.97
CA TRP A 280 10.38 -32.84 25.26
C TRP A 280 9.29 -32.59 26.30
N ALA A 281 8.77 -31.36 26.39
CA ALA A 281 7.70 -31.01 27.32
C ALA A 281 6.37 -31.72 26.97
N MET A 282 6.04 -31.79 25.68
CA MET A 282 4.80 -32.40 25.16
C MET A 282 4.85 -33.92 25.07
N ARG A 283 5.95 -34.57 25.48
CA ARG A 283 6.13 -36.04 25.38
C ARG A 283 5.06 -36.87 26.10
N ARG A 284 4.35 -36.29 27.07
CA ARG A 284 3.27 -36.96 27.83
C ARG A 284 1.90 -36.87 27.14
N VAL A 285 1.74 -36.01 26.13
CA VAL A 285 0.49 -35.84 25.41
C VAL A 285 0.48 -36.81 24.22
N ARG A 286 -0.42 -37.82 24.27
CA ARG A 286 -0.63 -38.76 23.16
C ARG A 286 -1.09 -37.98 21.92
N GLY A 287 -0.33 -38.04 20.83
CA GLY A 287 -0.56 -37.24 19.61
C GLY A 287 0.20 -35.91 19.53
N GLY A 288 1.14 -35.64 20.45
CA GLY A 288 1.90 -34.40 20.48
C GLY A 288 2.84 -34.18 19.28
N LEU A 289 3.51 -33.02 19.24
CA LEU A 289 4.39 -32.56 18.15
C LEU A 289 5.46 -33.56 17.67
N GLY A 290 5.79 -34.58 18.47
CA GLY A 290 6.69 -35.67 18.07
C GLY A 290 6.12 -36.65 17.03
N ILE A 291 4.82 -36.60 16.72
CA ILE A 291 4.18 -37.44 15.68
C ILE A 291 3.88 -36.63 14.40
N ALA A 292 3.91 -35.29 14.46
CA ALA A 292 3.50 -34.40 13.38
C ALA A 292 4.65 -33.90 12.48
N THR A 293 5.90 -34.30 12.76
CA THR A 293 7.10 -33.96 11.97
C THR A 293 7.96 -35.19 11.82
#